data_AF-A0A660URZ6-F1
#
_entry.id   AF-A0A660URZ6-F1
#
_cell.length_a   1.000
_cell.length_b   1.000
_cell.length_c   1.000
_cell.angle_alpha   90.00
_cell.angle_beta   90.00
_cell.angle_gamma   90.00
#
_symmetry.space_group_name_H-M   'P 1'
#
loop_
_entity.id
_entity.type
_entity.pdbx_description
1 polymer ?
#
loop_
_entity_poly.entity_id
_entity_poly.type
_entity_poly.pdbx_seq_one_letter_code
_entity_poly.pdbx_strand_id
1 'polypeptide(L)'
;MAKREVKTFSVSEVNSLVRSALAERLPSWMVVSGEISGWKHHSSGHCYFSLKDAGSQLPCVMWAGSFKRVKFAPENGMAVLAKGHIEAYVPGGKYQFYADNLEPAGVGALQLAFEQMVKRLRADGLFADGHKKPIPPYPMRIGIVTSESGAALVDIADSIYNRWPCARMFLYPAPVQGAGAADKIAAAIRNINRRHRQLRLDVLIVGRGGGSLEDLRAFNEEVLARAIFDSVIPVISAVGHEIDTTLAELVADARASTPTKAGVAAVPDMREIMGQLANVKS
;
A
#
# COMPACT_ATOMS: atom_id res chain seq x y z
N MET A 1 17.98 -51.84 -51.04
CA MET A 1 17.74 -50.61 -50.24
C MET A 1 16.43 -50.82 -49.48
N ALA A 2 16.47 -50.90 -48.15
CA ALA A 2 15.26 -51.09 -47.34
C ALA A 2 14.41 -49.81 -47.39
N LYS A 3 13.15 -49.95 -47.78
CA LYS A 3 12.17 -48.87 -47.82
C LYS A 3 11.94 -48.43 -46.37
N ARG A 4 12.39 -47.23 -45.99
CA ARG A 4 12.11 -46.66 -44.67
C ARG A 4 10.60 -46.43 -44.60
N GLU A 5 9.88 -47.26 -43.84
CA GLU A 5 8.47 -47.00 -43.54
C GLU A 5 8.37 -45.68 -42.76
N VAL A 6 7.77 -44.68 -43.39
CA VAL A 6 7.49 -43.41 -42.74
C VAL A 6 6.21 -43.59 -41.93
N LYS A 7 6.35 -43.56 -40.61
CA LYS A 7 5.20 -43.61 -39.69
C LYS A 7 4.32 -42.38 -39.93
N THR A 8 3.05 -42.60 -40.24
CA THR A 8 2.03 -41.55 -40.34
C THR A 8 1.50 -41.21 -38.95
N PHE A 9 1.35 -39.92 -38.65
CA PHE A 9 0.78 -39.42 -37.41
C PHE A 9 -0.50 -38.64 -37.71
N SER A 10 -1.51 -38.77 -36.85
CA SER A 10 -2.68 -37.90 -36.82
C SER A 10 -2.34 -36.54 -36.21
N VAL A 11 -3.17 -35.54 -36.49
CA VAL A 11 -3.02 -34.18 -35.93
C VAL A 11 -2.98 -34.20 -34.40
N SER A 12 -3.84 -34.99 -33.76
CA SER A 12 -3.90 -35.12 -32.31
C SER A 12 -2.64 -35.76 -31.73
N GLU A 13 -2.06 -36.75 -32.42
CA GLU A 13 -0.80 -37.36 -32.02
C GLU A 13 0.34 -36.34 -32.10
N VAL A 14 0.44 -35.57 -33.18
CA VAL A 14 1.46 -34.51 -33.31
C VAL A 14 1.34 -33.49 -32.18
N ASN A 15 0.14 -32.97 -31.89
CA ASN A 15 -0.06 -31.99 -30.83
C ASN A 15 0.22 -32.57 -29.43
N SER A 16 -0.09 -33.85 -29.20
CA SER A 16 0.22 -34.53 -27.94
C SER A 16 1.73 -34.75 -27.76
N LEU A 17 2.46 -35.03 -28.84
CA LEU A 17 3.92 -35.11 -28.84
C LEU A 17 4.53 -33.75 -28.52
N VAL A 18 4.03 -32.66 -29.10
CA VAL A 18 4.49 -31.29 -28.79
C VAL A 18 4.24 -30.96 -27.32
N ARG A 19 3.06 -31.25 -26.78
CA ARG A 19 2.76 -31.04 -25.34
C ARG A 19 3.75 -31.78 -24.45
N SER A 20 4.02 -33.05 -24.75
CA SER A 20 4.94 -33.88 -23.97
C SER A 20 6.37 -33.34 -24.05
N ALA A 21 6.84 -32.97 -25.24
CA ALA A 21 8.16 -32.40 -25.45
C ALA A 21 8.36 -31.08 -24.69
N LEU A 22 7.34 -30.21 -24.67
CA LEU A 22 7.39 -28.97 -23.89
C LEU A 22 7.41 -29.25 -22.39
N ALA A 23 6.58 -30.16 -21.90
CA ALA A 23 6.51 -30.52 -20.48
C ALA A 23 7.82 -31.15 -19.97
N GLU A 24 8.53 -31.92 -20.81
CA GLU A 24 9.82 -32.52 -20.45
C GLU A 24 10.98 -31.51 -20.45
N ARG A 25 10.94 -30.50 -21.33
CA ARG A 25 12.07 -29.59 -21.58
C ARG A 25 11.97 -28.25 -20.86
N LEU A 26 10.77 -27.80 -20.52
CA LEU A 26 10.55 -26.54 -19.84
C LEU A 26 10.44 -26.74 -18.32
N PRO A 27 10.81 -25.74 -17.52
CA PRO A 27 10.61 -25.80 -16.08
C PRO A 27 9.10 -25.86 -15.75
N SER A 28 8.77 -26.54 -14.65
CA SER A 28 7.38 -26.69 -14.18
C SER A 28 6.69 -25.37 -13.85
N TRP A 29 7.47 -24.32 -13.57
CA TRP A 29 7.00 -22.95 -13.44
C TRP A 29 8.10 -21.97 -13.86
N MET A 30 7.71 -20.77 -14.27
CA MET A 30 8.59 -19.66 -14.60
C MET A 30 7.94 -18.31 -14.29
N VAL A 31 8.78 -17.26 -14.26
CA VAL A 31 8.34 -15.87 -14.19
C VAL A 31 8.72 -15.21 -15.50
N VAL A 32 7.73 -14.65 -16.20
CA VAL A 32 7.90 -13.96 -17.47
C VAL A 32 7.67 -12.48 -17.25
N SER A 33 8.64 -11.66 -17.65
CA SER A 33 8.47 -10.20 -17.70
C SER A 33 8.02 -9.79 -19.10
N GLY A 34 7.07 -8.87 -19.17
CA GLY A 34 6.63 -8.32 -20.45
C GLY A 34 5.55 -7.25 -20.28
N GLU A 35 5.22 -6.59 -21.36
CA GLU A 35 4.11 -5.63 -21.44
C GLU A 35 2.82 -6.37 -21.83
N ILE A 36 1.72 -6.07 -21.14
CA ILE A 36 0.40 -6.61 -21.50
C ILE A 36 -0.06 -6.00 -22.82
N SER A 37 -0.53 -6.86 -23.71
CA SER A 37 -1.19 -6.50 -24.97
C SER A 37 -2.43 -7.36 -25.19
N GLY A 38 -3.44 -6.81 -25.87
CA GLY A 38 -4.67 -7.52 -26.22
C GLY A 38 -5.48 -8.05 -25.02
N TRP A 39 -5.46 -7.36 -23.87
CA TRP A 39 -6.19 -7.76 -22.66
C TRP A 39 -7.69 -7.92 -22.90
N LYS A 40 -8.23 -9.09 -22.52
CA LYS A 40 -9.65 -9.43 -22.63
C LYS A 40 -10.10 -10.21 -21.39
N HIS A 41 -11.09 -9.68 -20.69
CA HIS A 41 -11.78 -10.38 -19.61
C HIS A 41 -13.09 -10.97 -20.15
N HIS A 42 -13.18 -12.30 -20.20
CA HIS A 42 -14.32 -13.01 -20.77
C HIS A 42 -15.46 -13.17 -19.74
N SER A 43 -16.68 -13.39 -20.22
CA SER A 43 -17.86 -13.62 -19.36
C SER A 43 -17.76 -14.84 -18.42
N SER A 44 -16.86 -15.78 -18.71
CA SER A 44 -16.55 -16.92 -17.83
C SER A 44 -15.65 -16.55 -16.65
N GLY A 45 -15.18 -15.30 -16.59
CA GLY A 45 -14.21 -14.81 -15.61
C GLY A 45 -12.76 -15.12 -15.96
N HIS A 46 -12.48 -15.77 -17.10
CA HIS A 46 -11.10 -16.00 -17.57
C HIS A 46 -10.56 -14.78 -18.29
N CYS A 47 -9.26 -14.55 -18.15
CA CYS A 47 -8.56 -13.46 -18.84
C CYS A 47 -7.65 -14.04 -19.92
N TYR A 48 -7.64 -13.39 -21.07
CA TYR A 48 -6.80 -13.71 -22.21
C TYR A 48 -6.02 -12.45 -22.61
N PHE A 49 -4.72 -12.58 -22.79
CA PHE A 49 -3.84 -11.47 -23.15
C PHE A 49 -2.57 -12.00 -23.79
N SER A 50 -1.64 -11.14 -24.15
CA SER A 50 -0.28 -11.52 -24.52
C SER A 50 0.71 -10.69 -23.75
N LEU A 51 1.82 -11.31 -23.35
CA LEU A 51 3.01 -10.59 -22.89
C LEU A 51 3.91 -10.36 -24.09
N LYS A 52 4.33 -9.11 -24.32
CA LYS A 52 5.24 -8.76 -25.40
C LYS A 52 6.51 -8.10 -24.88
N ASP A 53 7.58 -8.27 -25.62
CA ASP A 53 8.83 -7.51 -25.52
C ASP A 53 9.17 -6.88 -26.89
N ALA A 54 10.41 -6.42 -27.08
CA ALA A 54 10.83 -5.79 -28.32
C ALA A 54 10.87 -6.72 -29.55
N GLY A 55 10.97 -8.04 -29.35
CA GLY A 55 11.19 -9.02 -30.43
C GLY A 55 10.19 -10.16 -30.47
N SER A 56 9.31 -10.30 -29.48
CA SER A 56 8.47 -11.47 -29.32
C SER A 56 7.17 -11.17 -28.57
N GLN A 57 6.20 -12.06 -28.77
CA GLN A 57 4.94 -12.08 -28.01
C GLN A 57 4.63 -13.50 -27.55
N LEU A 58 4.06 -13.60 -26.36
CA LEU A 58 3.68 -14.85 -25.70
C LEU A 58 2.19 -14.80 -25.35
N PRO A 59 1.34 -15.63 -25.97
CA PRO A 59 -0.07 -15.73 -25.62
C PRO A 59 -0.25 -16.25 -24.19
N CYS A 60 -1.13 -15.60 -23.42
CA CYS A 60 -1.36 -15.89 -22.01
C CYS A 60 -2.84 -16.12 -21.70
N VAL A 61 -3.09 -17.04 -20.77
CA VAL A 61 -4.41 -17.32 -20.18
C VAL A 61 -4.29 -17.23 -18.68
N MET A 62 -5.25 -16.58 -18.02
CA MET A 62 -5.38 -16.57 -16.57
C MET A 62 -6.79 -17.04 -16.20
N TRP A 63 -6.85 -18.12 -15.43
CA TRP A 63 -8.12 -18.68 -14.97
C TRP A 63 -8.81 -17.76 -13.96
N ALA A 64 -10.14 -17.83 -13.88
CA ALA A 64 -10.95 -16.95 -13.04
C ALA A 64 -10.54 -17.02 -11.56
N GLY A 65 -10.23 -18.21 -11.06
CA GLY A 65 -9.75 -18.40 -9.68
C GLY A 65 -8.42 -17.73 -9.41
N SER A 66 -7.53 -17.68 -10.41
CA SER A 66 -6.25 -16.97 -10.32
C SER A 66 -6.43 -15.46 -10.42
N PHE A 67 -7.26 -15.00 -11.36
CA PHE A 67 -7.53 -13.58 -11.55
C PHE A 67 -8.15 -12.92 -10.31
N LYS A 68 -9.01 -13.63 -9.56
CA LYS A 68 -9.56 -13.15 -8.27
C LYS A 68 -8.51 -12.73 -7.24
N ARG A 69 -7.27 -13.22 -7.34
CA ARG A 69 -6.17 -12.87 -6.41
C ARG A 69 -5.36 -11.65 -6.87
N VAL A 70 -5.56 -11.19 -8.10
CA VAL A 70 -4.88 -10.02 -8.65
C VAL A 70 -5.48 -8.76 -8.00
N LYS A 71 -4.62 -7.97 -7.35
CA LYS A 71 -5.02 -6.80 -6.55
C LYS A 71 -5.00 -5.47 -7.33
N PHE A 72 -4.84 -5.52 -8.64
CA PHE A 72 -4.83 -4.35 -9.53
C PHE A 72 -5.66 -4.65 -10.78
N ALA A 73 -6.01 -3.62 -11.55
CA ALA A 73 -6.69 -3.76 -12.83
C ALA A 73 -5.64 -3.86 -13.96
N PRO A 74 -5.47 -5.03 -14.61
CA PRO A 74 -4.51 -5.15 -15.69
C PRO A 74 -5.02 -4.46 -16.96
N GLU A 75 -4.12 -3.72 -17.63
CA GLU A 75 -4.45 -2.94 -18.82
C GLU A 75 -3.37 -3.09 -19.89
N ASN A 76 -3.73 -2.83 -21.15
CA ASN A 76 -2.77 -2.82 -22.26
C ASN A 76 -1.71 -1.74 -22.02
N GLY A 77 -0.45 -2.05 -22.32
CA GLY A 77 0.67 -1.14 -22.06
C GLY A 77 1.30 -1.29 -20.67
N MET A 78 0.68 -2.06 -19.77
CA MET A 78 1.22 -2.27 -18.44
C MET A 78 2.36 -3.30 -18.46
N ALA A 79 3.53 -2.91 -17.95
CA ALA A 79 4.62 -3.84 -17.71
C ALA A 79 4.30 -4.70 -16.47
N VAL A 80 4.44 -6.03 -16.58
CA VAL A 80 4.13 -6.98 -15.52
C VAL A 80 5.18 -8.09 -15.40
N LEU A 81 5.20 -8.72 -14.23
CA LEU A 81 5.81 -10.03 -13.96
C LEU A 81 4.67 -11.03 -13.82
N ALA A 82 4.62 -12.01 -14.72
CA ALA A 82 3.63 -13.08 -14.71
C ALA A 82 4.27 -14.38 -14.25
N LYS A 83 3.75 -14.98 -13.18
CA LYS A 83 4.20 -16.29 -12.68
C LYS A 83 3.23 -17.37 -13.12
N GLY A 84 3.74 -18.48 -13.63
CA GLY A 84 2.92 -19.52 -14.23
C GLY A 84 3.75 -20.58 -14.93
N HIS A 85 3.15 -21.26 -15.90
CA HIS A 85 3.78 -22.35 -16.65
C HIS A 85 3.40 -22.31 -18.14
N ILE A 86 4.22 -22.94 -18.98
CA ILE A 86 3.95 -23.10 -20.41
C ILE A 86 3.31 -24.46 -20.65
N GLU A 87 2.22 -24.48 -21.39
CA GLU A 87 1.58 -25.72 -21.83
C GLU A 87 1.01 -25.60 -23.24
N ALA A 88 1.01 -26.71 -23.99
CA ALA A 88 0.36 -26.80 -25.28
C ALA A 88 -1.13 -27.14 -25.15
N TYR A 89 -1.98 -26.27 -25.69
CA TYR A 89 -3.39 -26.51 -25.87
C TYR A 89 -3.61 -27.42 -27.09
N VAL A 90 -3.72 -28.72 -26.82
CA VAL A 90 -3.80 -29.80 -27.83
C VAL A 90 -4.90 -29.58 -28.88
N PRO A 91 -6.14 -29.21 -28.53
CA PRO A 91 -7.19 -29.01 -29.54
C PRO A 91 -6.88 -27.90 -30.54
N GLY A 92 -6.16 -26.85 -30.12
CA GLY A 92 -5.83 -25.70 -30.96
C GLY A 92 -4.43 -25.73 -31.55
N GLY A 93 -3.58 -26.68 -31.17
CA GLY A 93 -2.19 -26.77 -31.64
C GLY A 93 -1.34 -25.55 -31.27
N LYS A 94 -1.64 -24.88 -30.16
CA LYS A 94 -0.95 -23.65 -29.72
C LYS A 94 -0.34 -23.85 -28.35
N TYR A 95 0.88 -23.38 -28.14
CA TYR A 95 1.43 -23.23 -26.78
C TYR A 95 0.99 -21.89 -26.19
N GLN A 96 0.75 -21.89 -24.88
CA GLN A 96 0.28 -20.73 -24.14
C GLN A 96 0.96 -20.71 -22.77
N PHE A 97 1.06 -19.51 -22.20
CA PHE A 97 1.46 -19.32 -20.81
C PHE A 97 0.23 -19.23 -19.92
N TYR A 98 0.11 -20.15 -18.98
CA TYR A 98 -0.96 -20.16 -17.99
C TYR A 98 -0.48 -19.38 -16.76
N ALA A 99 -0.96 -18.15 -16.63
CA ALA A 99 -0.59 -17.24 -15.56
C ALA A 99 -1.41 -17.55 -14.29
N ASP A 100 -0.70 -17.82 -13.20
CA ASP A 100 -1.26 -18.09 -11.88
C ASP A 100 -1.24 -16.86 -10.97
N ASN A 101 -0.31 -15.93 -11.24
CA ASN A 101 -0.18 -14.63 -10.59
C ASN A 101 0.31 -13.58 -11.59
N LEU A 102 -0.14 -12.33 -11.39
CA LEU A 102 0.33 -11.15 -12.09
C LEU A 102 0.72 -10.09 -11.06
N GLU A 103 1.87 -9.46 -11.27
CA GLU A 103 2.37 -8.35 -10.47
C GLU A 103 2.84 -7.24 -11.41
N PRO A 104 2.57 -5.95 -11.16
CA PRO A 104 3.11 -4.89 -11.99
C PRO A 104 4.65 -4.89 -11.90
N ALA A 105 5.31 -4.85 -13.06
CA ALA A 105 6.76 -4.78 -13.13
C ALA A 105 7.20 -3.45 -12.50
N GLY A 106 8.10 -3.51 -11.52
CA GLY A 106 8.54 -2.35 -10.73
C GLY A 106 8.05 -2.33 -9.29
N VAL A 107 7.00 -3.08 -8.93
CA VAL A 107 6.56 -3.23 -7.52
C VAL A 107 7.63 -3.89 -6.67
N GLY A 108 8.33 -4.91 -7.18
CA GLY A 108 9.44 -5.55 -6.47
C GLY A 108 10.62 -4.60 -6.18
N ALA A 109 10.92 -3.67 -7.09
CA ALA A 109 11.95 -2.67 -6.88
C ALA A 109 11.52 -1.61 -5.84
N LEU A 110 10.26 -1.16 -5.89
CA LEU A 110 9.71 -0.24 -4.90
C LEU A 110 9.61 -0.87 -3.51
N GLN A 111 9.19 -2.13 -3.43
CA GLN A 111 9.14 -2.91 -2.19
C GLN A 111 10.54 -3.13 -1.62
N LEU A 112 11.51 -3.51 -2.46
CA LEU A 112 12.90 -3.64 -2.06
C LEU A 112 13.48 -2.30 -1.57
N ALA A 113 13.20 -1.20 -2.27
CA ALA A 113 13.62 0.14 -1.87
C ALA A 113 12.99 0.56 -0.53
N PHE A 114 11.71 0.22 -0.31
CA PHE A 114 11.03 0.43 0.96
C PHE A 114 11.68 -0.38 2.09
N GLU A 115 11.93 -1.67 1.88
CA GLU A 115 12.59 -2.54 2.87
C GLU A 115 14.01 -2.07 3.21
N GLN A 116 14.77 -1.62 2.21
CA GLN A 116 16.08 -1.00 2.39
C GLN A 116 15.98 0.29 3.21
N MET A 117 14.98 1.13 2.92
CA MET A 117 14.73 2.36 3.66
C MET A 117 14.36 2.07 5.12
N VAL A 118 13.46 1.12 5.37
CA VAL A 118 13.11 0.66 6.73
C VAL A 118 14.35 0.16 7.46
N LYS A 119 15.18 -0.69 6.84
CA LYS A 119 16.42 -1.20 7.47
C LYS A 119 17.37 -0.06 7.86
N ARG A 120 17.58 0.92 6.97
CA ARG A 120 18.44 2.07 7.23
C ARG A 120 17.89 2.96 8.36
N LEU A 121 16.62 3.35 8.29
CA LEU A 121 16.02 4.22 9.32
C LEU A 121 15.91 3.51 10.68
N ARG A 122 15.76 2.18 10.70
CA ARG A 122 15.85 1.38 11.93
C ARG A 122 17.26 1.43 12.52
N ALA A 123 18.30 1.34 11.68
CA ALA A 123 19.68 1.44 12.12
C ALA A 123 20.01 2.85 12.65
N ASP A 124 19.41 3.89 12.08
CA ASP A 124 19.47 5.27 12.57
C ASP A 124 18.70 5.48 13.89
N GLY A 125 17.96 4.47 14.39
CA GLY A 125 17.23 4.52 15.66
C GLY A 125 15.84 5.16 15.58
N LEU A 126 15.35 5.53 14.40
CA LEU A 126 14.10 6.30 14.25
C LEU A 126 12.85 5.59 14.79
N PHE A 127 12.87 4.26 14.87
CA PHE A 127 11.73 3.45 15.32
C PHE A 127 11.85 2.98 16.78
N ALA A 128 12.90 3.37 17.51
CA ALA A 128 13.09 2.88 18.86
C ALA A 128 12.04 3.49 19.80
N ASP A 129 11.36 2.65 20.58
CA ASP A 129 10.28 3.10 21.48
C ASP A 129 10.75 4.12 22.52
N GLY A 130 12.05 4.12 22.88
CA GLY A 130 12.64 5.13 23.77
C GLY A 130 12.66 6.56 23.22
N HIS A 131 12.45 6.77 21.92
CA HIS A 131 12.32 8.10 21.31
C HIS A 131 10.87 8.59 21.20
N LYS A 132 9.90 7.70 21.42
CA LYS A 132 8.47 8.03 21.33
C LYS A 132 8.03 8.80 22.57
N LYS A 133 7.35 9.90 22.35
CA LYS A 133 6.86 10.82 23.39
C LYS A 133 5.48 10.37 23.85
N PRO A 134 5.19 10.39 25.16
CA PRO A 134 3.85 10.09 25.64
C PRO A 134 2.87 11.16 25.15
N ILE A 135 1.67 10.73 24.76
CA ILE A 135 0.57 11.65 24.47
C ILE A 135 0.10 12.28 25.79
N PRO A 136 -0.01 13.63 25.89
CA PRO A 136 -0.48 14.27 27.11
C PRO A 136 -1.88 13.77 27.50
N PRO A 137 -2.15 13.51 28.80
CA PRO A 137 -3.42 12.93 29.23
C PRO A 137 -4.61 13.90 29.09
N TYR A 138 -4.36 15.21 29.09
CA TYR A 138 -5.39 16.25 28.98
C TYR A 138 -4.98 17.32 27.95
N PRO A 139 -4.89 16.98 26.66
CA PRO A 139 -4.48 17.96 25.66
C PRO A 139 -5.60 18.98 25.43
N MET A 140 -5.21 20.24 25.32
CA MET A 140 -6.10 21.39 25.16
C MET A 140 -5.94 22.05 23.80
N ARG A 141 -4.84 21.82 23.10
CA ARG A 141 -4.50 22.44 21.80
C ARG A 141 -3.97 21.38 20.86
N ILE A 142 -4.80 20.96 19.91
CA ILE A 142 -4.54 19.83 19.01
C ILE A 142 -4.31 20.37 17.60
N GLY A 143 -3.15 20.09 17.02
CA GLY A 143 -2.89 20.39 15.61
C GLY A 143 -3.29 19.24 14.71
N ILE A 144 -3.96 19.51 13.60
CA ILE A 144 -4.40 18.50 12.63
C ILE A 144 -3.74 18.83 11.29
N VAL A 145 -2.87 17.95 10.80
CA VAL A 145 -2.19 18.07 9.51
C VAL A 145 -2.85 17.09 8.53
N THR A 146 -3.72 17.63 7.69
CA THR A 146 -4.49 16.85 6.70
C THR A 146 -5.01 17.78 5.58
N SER A 147 -5.73 17.23 4.59
CA SER A 147 -6.37 18.03 3.53
C SER A 147 -7.62 18.74 4.02
N GLU A 148 -7.88 19.98 3.55
CA GLU A 148 -9.09 20.76 3.93
C GLU A 148 -10.40 20.10 3.50
N SER A 149 -10.41 19.42 2.35
CA SER A 149 -11.60 18.83 1.75
C SER A 149 -11.83 17.35 2.11
N GLY A 150 -11.02 16.79 3.02
CA GLY A 150 -11.03 15.35 3.32
C GLY A 150 -11.95 14.97 4.47
N ALA A 151 -12.61 13.82 4.35
CA ALA A 151 -13.43 13.23 5.43
C ALA A 151 -12.65 13.04 6.75
N ALA A 152 -11.34 12.83 6.68
CA ALA A 152 -10.50 12.69 7.87
C ALA A 152 -10.54 13.89 8.82
N LEU A 153 -10.63 15.11 8.28
CA LEU A 153 -10.73 16.29 9.13
C LEU A 153 -12.02 16.25 9.96
N VAL A 154 -13.14 15.92 9.31
CA VAL A 154 -14.44 15.81 9.96
C VAL A 154 -14.42 14.68 10.99
N ASP A 155 -13.92 13.50 10.61
CA ASP A 155 -13.83 12.34 11.51
C ASP A 155 -12.99 12.62 12.77
N ILE A 156 -11.84 13.30 12.61
CA ILE A 156 -10.97 13.70 13.73
C ILE A 156 -11.68 14.75 14.58
N ALA A 157 -12.27 15.76 13.95
CA ALA A 157 -12.92 16.85 14.67
C ALA A 157 -14.13 16.36 15.48
N ASP A 158 -14.98 15.54 14.88
CA ASP A 158 -16.17 14.98 15.52
C ASP A 158 -15.80 14.05 16.68
N SER A 159 -14.80 13.19 16.49
CA SER A 159 -14.36 12.27 17.56
C SER A 159 -13.76 13.01 18.75
N ILE A 160 -12.99 14.08 18.52
CA ILE A 160 -12.46 14.93 19.59
C ILE A 160 -13.59 15.71 20.25
N TYR A 161 -14.45 16.38 19.48
CA TYR A 161 -15.51 17.25 20.03
C TYR A 161 -16.50 16.46 20.90
N ASN A 162 -16.88 15.26 20.46
CA ASN A 162 -17.82 14.42 21.23
C ASN A 162 -17.22 13.83 22.51
N ARG A 163 -15.89 13.69 22.59
CA ARG A 163 -15.19 13.03 23.70
C ARG A 163 -14.54 14.03 24.68
N TRP A 164 -14.01 15.14 24.17
CA TRP A 164 -13.27 16.17 24.92
C TRP A 164 -13.49 17.58 24.32
N PRO A 165 -14.72 18.14 24.43
CA PRO A 165 -15.13 19.38 23.75
C PRO A 165 -14.38 20.64 24.19
N CYS A 166 -13.62 20.58 25.30
CA CYS A 166 -12.83 21.72 25.78
C CYS A 166 -11.50 21.91 25.03
N ALA A 167 -11.06 20.95 24.24
CA ALA A 167 -9.88 21.09 23.39
C ALA A 167 -10.14 22.00 22.18
N ARG A 168 -9.14 22.82 21.85
CA ARG A 168 -9.11 23.64 20.63
C ARG A 168 -8.35 22.90 19.54
N MET A 169 -8.96 22.81 18.36
CA MET A 169 -8.38 22.15 17.19
C MET A 169 -7.89 23.19 16.17
N PHE A 170 -6.70 22.96 15.62
CA PHE A 170 -6.04 23.84 14.66
C PHE A 170 -5.72 23.05 13.38
N LEU A 171 -6.40 23.37 12.29
CA LEU A 171 -6.11 22.77 10.98
C LEU A 171 -4.85 23.40 10.36
N TYR A 172 -3.95 22.54 9.91
CA TYR A 172 -2.80 22.88 9.09
C TYR A 172 -2.92 22.14 7.76
N PRO A 173 -3.44 22.81 6.72
CA PRO A 173 -3.78 22.16 5.47
C PRO A 173 -2.53 21.71 4.72
N ALA A 174 -2.51 20.43 4.32
CA ALA A 174 -1.47 19.87 3.47
C ALA A 174 -2.06 18.85 2.50
N PRO A 175 -1.56 18.76 1.25
CA PRO A 175 -1.95 17.67 0.36
C PRO A 175 -1.42 16.35 0.93
N VAL A 176 -2.32 15.38 1.05
CA VAL A 176 -2.05 14.06 1.64
C VAL A 176 -1.84 12.97 0.60
N GLN A 177 -1.82 13.34 -0.68
CA GLN A 177 -1.62 12.46 -1.82
C GLN A 177 -1.00 13.22 -3.00
N GLY A 178 -0.44 12.50 -3.96
CA GLY A 178 0.22 13.05 -5.14
C GLY A 178 1.69 13.43 -4.92
N ALA A 179 2.36 13.80 -6.01
CA ALA A 179 3.78 14.13 -6.01
C ALA A 179 4.09 15.35 -5.11
N GLY A 180 5.11 15.22 -4.25
CA GLY A 180 5.53 16.26 -3.31
C GLY A 180 4.61 16.44 -2.09
N ALA A 181 3.65 15.54 -1.87
CA ALA A 181 2.81 15.55 -0.66
C ALA A 181 3.65 15.35 0.61
N ALA A 182 4.58 14.38 0.61
CA ALA A 182 5.46 14.11 1.74
C ALA A 182 6.24 15.35 2.18
N ASP A 183 6.86 16.07 1.23
CA ASP A 183 7.60 17.30 1.48
C ASP A 183 6.72 18.39 2.09
N LYS A 184 5.49 18.53 1.61
CA LYS A 184 4.55 19.55 2.11
C LYS A 184 4.06 19.23 3.52
N ILE A 185 3.76 17.96 3.82
CA ILE A 185 3.43 17.52 5.18
C ILE A 185 4.64 17.73 6.11
N ALA A 186 5.83 17.30 5.68
CA ALA A 186 7.07 17.49 6.44
C ALA A 186 7.38 18.97 6.69
N ALA A 187 7.14 19.83 5.70
CA ALA A 187 7.29 21.28 5.83
C ALA A 187 6.26 21.86 6.82
N ALA A 188 5.01 21.38 6.80
CA ALA A 188 3.99 21.78 7.77
C ALA A 188 4.41 21.41 9.20
N ILE A 189 4.82 20.17 9.45
CA ILE A 189 5.29 19.70 10.76
C ILE A 189 6.49 20.54 11.24
N ARG A 190 7.50 20.76 10.40
CA ARG A 190 8.66 21.60 10.73
C ARG A 190 8.25 23.03 11.04
N ASN A 191 7.31 23.59 10.28
CA ASN A 191 6.82 24.95 10.48
C ASN A 191 6.04 25.10 11.80
N ILE A 192 5.22 24.11 12.14
CA ILE A 192 4.51 24.03 13.42
C ILE A 192 5.52 23.97 14.57
N ASN A 193 6.51 23.08 14.49
CA ASN A 193 7.54 22.92 15.52
C ASN A 193 8.35 24.20 15.74
N ARG A 194 8.74 24.92 14.67
CA ARG A 194 9.40 26.24 14.78
C ARG A 194 8.55 27.27 15.54
N ARG A 195 7.23 27.21 15.41
CA ARG A 195 6.27 28.12 16.06
C ARG A 195 5.71 27.56 17.37
N HIS A 196 6.22 26.43 17.86
CA HIS A 196 5.64 25.73 19.01
C HIS A 196 5.55 26.61 20.26
N ARG A 197 6.55 27.49 20.51
CA ARG A 197 6.52 28.41 21.66
C ARG A 197 5.31 29.37 21.65
N GLN A 198 4.87 29.80 20.47
CA GLN A 198 3.67 30.65 20.34
C GLN A 198 2.40 29.81 20.26
N LEU A 199 2.42 28.71 19.50
CA LEU A 199 1.25 27.89 19.23
C LEU A 199 0.83 27.03 20.43
N ARG A 200 1.79 26.59 21.25
CA ARG A 200 1.62 25.72 22.42
C ARG A 200 0.70 24.53 22.12
N LEU A 201 0.95 23.82 21.03
CA LEU A 201 0.20 22.61 20.69
C LEU A 201 0.67 21.46 21.58
N ASP A 202 -0.27 20.71 22.12
CA ASP A 202 0.00 19.59 23.03
C ASP A 202 0.23 18.29 22.25
N VAL A 203 -0.43 18.13 21.09
CA VAL A 203 -0.33 16.95 20.23
C VAL A 203 -0.64 17.32 18.77
N LEU A 204 -0.01 16.61 17.85
CA LEU A 204 -0.30 16.66 16.41
C LEU A 204 -0.95 15.36 15.95
N ILE A 205 -1.96 15.47 15.10
CA ILE A 205 -2.52 14.36 14.36
C ILE A 205 -2.17 14.57 12.89
N VAL A 206 -1.44 13.63 12.31
CA VAL A 206 -1.05 13.64 10.89
C VAL A 206 -1.72 12.47 10.22
N GLY A 207 -2.53 12.71 9.20
CA GLY A 207 -3.19 11.61 8.52
C GLY A 207 -4.05 12.03 7.36
N ARG A 208 -4.74 11.04 6.81
CA ARG A 208 -5.58 11.19 5.62
C ARG A 208 -6.90 10.44 5.78
N GLY A 209 -7.87 10.77 4.94
CA GLY A 209 -9.08 9.96 4.78
C GLY A 209 -8.78 8.69 3.98
N GLY A 210 -9.81 7.89 3.71
CA GLY A 210 -9.69 6.71 2.84
C GLY A 210 -9.08 7.02 1.46
N GLY A 211 -8.68 5.97 0.75
CA GLY A 211 -8.14 6.06 -0.62
C GLY A 211 -7.26 4.86 -0.96
N SER A 212 -6.64 4.90 -2.13
CA SER A 212 -5.88 3.79 -2.71
C SER A 212 -4.56 3.51 -1.96
N LEU A 213 -3.91 2.40 -2.30
CA LEU A 213 -2.55 2.09 -1.83
C LEU A 213 -1.52 3.08 -2.38
N GLU A 214 -1.75 3.66 -3.57
CA GLU A 214 -0.86 4.66 -4.17
C GLU A 214 -0.81 5.96 -3.35
N ASP A 215 -1.92 6.30 -2.69
CA ASP A 215 -2.00 7.48 -1.82
C ASP A 215 -1.18 7.30 -0.53
N LEU A 216 -0.88 6.05 -0.12
CA LEU A 216 -0.02 5.78 1.04
C LEU A 216 1.46 6.12 0.77
N ARG A 217 1.85 6.31 -0.49
CA ARG A 217 3.25 6.58 -0.86
C ARG A 217 3.81 7.82 -0.19
N ALA A 218 2.99 8.88 -0.06
CA ALA A 218 3.40 10.12 0.61
C ALA A 218 3.80 9.89 2.09
N PHE A 219 3.29 8.83 2.71
CA PHE A 219 3.59 8.46 4.10
C PHE A 219 4.75 7.46 4.24
N ASN A 220 5.33 7.04 3.11
CA ASN A 220 6.48 6.12 3.02
C ASN A 220 7.76 6.80 2.53
N GLU A 221 7.83 8.12 2.60
CA GLU A 221 9.03 8.89 2.24
C GLU A 221 9.85 9.28 3.48
N GLU A 222 11.16 9.19 3.36
CA GLU A 222 12.11 9.49 4.44
C GLU A 222 11.99 10.92 4.97
N VAL A 223 11.70 11.90 4.10
CA VAL A 223 11.56 13.32 4.50
C VAL A 223 10.47 13.51 5.55
N LEU A 224 9.36 12.78 5.42
CA LEU A 224 8.27 12.84 6.39
C LEU A 224 8.62 12.07 7.66
N ALA A 225 9.22 10.88 7.54
CA ALA A 225 9.67 10.11 8.69
C ALA A 225 10.64 10.93 9.57
N ARG A 226 11.64 11.59 8.98
CA ARG A 226 12.56 12.45 9.73
C ARG A 226 11.84 13.65 10.36
N ALA A 227 10.92 14.29 9.64
CA ALA A 227 10.16 15.42 10.19
C ALA A 227 9.27 15.04 11.39
N ILE A 228 8.69 13.83 11.39
CA ILE A 228 7.92 13.33 12.54
C ILE A 228 8.86 13.00 13.70
N PHE A 229 9.96 12.31 13.44
CA PHE A 229 10.96 11.95 14.46
C PHE A 229 11.53 13.19 15.18
N ASP A 230 11.85 14.23 14.41
CA ASP A 230 12.41 15.50 14.92
C ASP A 230 11.35 16.41 15.58
N SER A 231 10.07 16.02 15.56
CA SER A 231 9.01 16.82 16.17
C SER A 231 9.16 16.87 17.69
N VAL A 232 9.13 18.07 18.27
CA VAL A 232 9.09 18.25 19.74
C VAL A 232 7.69 18.06 20.30
N ILE A 233 6.67 18.18 19.46
CA ILE A 233 5.26 17.91 19.80
C ILE A 233 4.98 16.44 19.48
N PRO A 234 4.36 15.66 20.40
CA PRO A 234 3.96 14.28 20.13
C PRO A 234 3.06 14.17 18.89
N VAL A 235 3.32 13.20 18.03
CA VAL A 235 2.63 12.99 16.75
C VAL A 235 1.87 11.66 16.75
N ILE A 236 0.58 11.73 16.45
CA ILE A 236 -0.29 10.59 16.20
C ILE A 236 -0.43 10.43 14.68
N SER A 237 -0.06 9.27 14.15
CA SER A 237 -0.31 8.93 12.75
C SER A 237 -1.70 8.32 12.59
N ALA A 238 -2.51 8.91 11.71
CA ALA A 238 -3.89 8.54 11.41
C ALA A 238 -4.06 8.12 9.93
N VAL A 239 -3.05 7.41 9.41
CA VAL A 239 -2.98 7.00 7.99
C VAL A 239 -3.55 5.59 7.76
N GLY A 240 -3.41 4.73 8.77
CA GLY A 240 -3.41 3.27 8.60
C GLY A 240 -4.68 2.65 8.04
N HIS A 241 -4.49 1.46 7.46
CA HIS A 241 -5.46 0.38 7.35
C HIS A 241 -4.91 -0.82 8.17
N GLU A 242 -5.72 -1.84 8.45
CA GLU A 242 -5.29 -2.97 9.28
C GLU A 242 -4.13 -3.80 8.68
N ILE A 243 -3.82 -3.65 7.39
CA ILE A 243 -2.93 -4.56 6.64
C ILE A 243 -1.55 -3.95 6.32
N ASP A 244 -1.46 -2.63 6.07
CA ASP A 244 -0.23 -1.99 5.57
C ASP A 244 0.25 -0.89 6.53
N THR A 245 1.42 -1.09 7.14
CA THR A 245 2.05 -0.10 8.04
C THR A 245 3.02 0.80 7.28
N THR A 246 2.84 2.11 7.37
CA THR A 246 3.67 3.13 6.71
C THR A 246 4.88 3.55 7.55
N LEU A 247 5.90 4.16 6.92
CA LEU A 247 7.04 4.74 7.66
C LEU A 247 6.60 5.79 8.68
N ALA A 248 5.63 6.63 8.30
CA ALA A 248 5.06 7.62 9.20
C ALA A 248 4.45 6.98 10.46
N GLU A 249 3.77 5.83 10.33
CA GLU A 249 3.24 5.08 11.48
C GLU A 249 4.34 4.42 12.32
N LEU A 250 5.43 3.93 11.71
CA LEU A 250 6.54 3.31 12.44
C LEU A 250 7.30 4.32 13.31
N VAL A 251 7.44 5.55 12.82
CA VAL A 251 8.14 6.64 13.51
C VAL A 251 7.25 7.40 14.50
N ALA A 252 5.93 7.49 14.24
CA ALA A 252 5.03 8.28 15.07
C ALA A 252 5.02 7.83 16.54
N ASP A 253 4.74 8.78 17.42
CA ASP A 253 4.68 8.55 18.86
C ASP A 253 3.47 7.66 19.24
N ALA A 254 2.38 7.77 18.49
CA ALA A 254 1.26 6.83 18.54
C ALA A 254 0.67 6.54 17.15
N ARG A 255 0.11 5.35 17.00
CA ARG A 255 -0.56 4.89 15.78
C ARG A 255 -2.07 4.78 16.00
N ALA A 256 -2.85 5.27 15.05
CA ALA A 256 -4.28 5.05 14.98
C ALA A 256 -4.68 4.49 13.60
N SER A 257 -5.53 3.46 13.60
CA SER A 257 -5.92 2.77 12.37
C SER A 257 -6.99 3.50 11.55
N THR A 258 -7.54 4.61 12.05
CA THR A 258 -8.49 5.47 11.33
C THR A 258 -8.39 6.89 11.88
N PRO A 259 -8.81 7.91 11.11
CA PRO A 259 -8.95 9.29 11.59
C PRO A 259 -9.80 9.41 12.87
N THR A 260 -10.94 8.71 12.95
CA THR A 260 -11.78 8.65 14.16
C THR A 260 -11.03 8.10 15.38
N LYS A 261 -10.30 6.99 15.21
CA LYS A 261 -9.51 6.40 16.29
C LYS A 261 -8.37 7.31 16.71
N ALA A 262 -7.84 8.12 15.81
CA ALA A 262 -6.78 9.09 16.13
C ALA A 262 -7.31 10.19 17.04
N GLY A 263 -8.51 10.73 16.77
CA GLY A 263 -9.15 11.68 17.67
C GLY A 263 -9.44 11.09 19.04
N VAL A 264 -9.94 9.85 19.11
CA VAL A 264 -10.13 9.12 20.39
C VAL A 264 -8.82 8.90 21.13
N ALA A 265 -7.74 8.52 20.44
CA ALA A 265 -6.43 8.30 21.05
C ALA A 265 -5.77 9.61 21.51
N ALA A 266 -6.14 10.73 20.91
CA ALA A 266 -5.60 12.04 21.25
C ALA A 266 -6.15 12.59 22.56
N VAL A 267 -7.36 12.19 23.01
CA VAL A 267 -8.06 12.87 24.13
C VAL A 267 -8.70 11.89 25.13
N PRO A 268 -8.80 12.28 26.41
CA PRO A 268 -9.51 11.48 27.41
C PRO A 268 -11.04 11.57 27.20
N ASP A 269 -11.80 10.69 27.86
CA ASP A 269 -13.27 10.78 27.87
C ASP A 269 -13.75 11.74 28.97
N MET A 270 -14.39 12.84 28.58
CA MET A 270 -14.90 13.85 29.52
C MET A 270 -15.89 13.26 30.53
N ARG A 271 -16.71 12.28 30.15
CA ARG A 271 -17.68 11.67 31.05
C ARG A 271 -16.99 10.84 32.12
N GLU A 272 -15.96 10.11 31.74
CA GLU A 272 -15.12 9.33 32.67
C GLU A 272 -14.42 10.26 33.66
N ILE A 273 -13.78 11.33 33.18
CA ILE A 273 -13.09 12.30 34.03
C ILE A 273 -14.07 13.00 35.00
N MET A 274 -15.25 13.41 34.52
CA MET A 274 -16.26 14.02 35.39
C MET A 274 -16.78 13.05 36.46
N GLY A 275 -16.94 11.77 36.12
CA GLY A 275 -17.30 10.73 37.08
C GLY A 275 -16.22 10.51 38.15
N GLN A 276 -14.94 10.47 37.75
CA GLN A 276 -13.83 10.37 38.69
C GLN A 276 -13.77 11.58 39.64
N LEU A 277 -13.93 12.81 39.12
CA LEU A 277 -13.94 14.03 39.94
C LEU A 277 -15.10 14.08 40.93
N ALA A 278 -16.26 13.53 40.57
CA ALA A 278 -17.41 13.43 41.48
C ALA A 278 -17.11 12.49 42.67
N ASN A 279 -16.37 11.40 42.43
CA ASN A 279 -16.01 10.41 43.45
C ASN A 279 -14.84 10.84 44.36
N VAL A 280 -14.06 11.86 43.97
CA VAL A 280 -12.97 12.41 44.80
C VAL A 280 -13.50 13.38 45.87
N LYS A 281 -14.74 13.86 45.74
CA LYS A 281 -15.38 14.79 46.68
C LYS A 281 -16.22 14.13 47.79
N SER A 282 -16.21 12.79 47.88
CA SER A 282 -16.77 12.01 48.99
C SER A 282 -15.65 11.50 49.89
#